data_AF-A0A2V7V9G2-F1
#
_entry.id   AF-A0A2V7V9G2-F1
#
_cell.length_a   1.000
_cell.length_b   1.000
_cell.length_c   1.000
_cell.angle_alpha   90.00
_cell.angle_beta   90.00
_cell.angle_gamma   90.00
#
_symmetry.space_group_name_H-M   'P 1'
#
loop_
_entity.id
_entity.type
_entity.pdbx_description
1 polymer ?
#
loop_
_entity_poly.entity_id
_entity_poly.type
_entity_poly.pdbx_seq_one_letter_code
_entity_poly.pdbx_strand_id
1 'polypeptide(L)' 'MLKKSRLFTPGPTPLHPQVQEALSRPILHHRTEEFRALFK' A
#
# COMPACT_ATOMS: atom_id res chain seq x y z
N MET A 1 -10.53 -19.45 10.49
CA MET A 1 -10.18 -18.40 9.52
C MET A 1 -10.88 -17.11 9.91
N LEU A 2 -10.19 -15.96 9.95
CA LEU A 2 -10.88 -14.68 10.17
C LEU A 2 -11.84 -14.37 9.02
N LYS A 3 -13.08 -14.01 9.33
CA LYS A 3 -14.07 -13.57 8.33
C LYS A 3 -13.65 -12.18 7.82
N LYS A 4 -13.26 -12.07 6.54
CA LYS A 4 -12.96 -10.78 5.92
C LYS A 4 -14.26 -10.03 5.64
N SER A 5 -14.44 -8.89 6.31
CA SER A 5 -15.53 -7.96 5.99
C SER A 5 -15.32 -7.40 4.58
N ARG A 6 -16.35 -7.43 3.73
CA ARG A 6 -16.32 -6.82 2.40
C ARG A 6 -17.13 -5.53 2.45
N LEU A 7 -16.50 -4.42 2.06
CA LEU A 7 -17.12 -3.09 2.03
C LEU A 7 -17.47 -2.74 0.58
N PHE A 8 -18.77 -2.55 0.31
CA PHE A 8 -19.34 -2.31 -1.03
C PHE A 8 -19.84 -0.87 -1.18
N THR A 9 -19.15 0.09 -0.60
CA THR A 9 -19.39 1.52 -0.81
C THR A 9 -18.63 2.00 -2.06
N PRO A 10 -19.03 3.12 -2.70
CA PRO A 10 -18.24 3.71 -3.79
C PRO A 10 -16.90 4.31 -3.32
N GLY A 11 -16.65 4.31 -2.00
CA GLY A 11 -15.43 4.81 -1.36
C GLY A 11 -15.71 5.17 0.10
N PRO A 12 -14.81 4.86 1.06
CA PRO A 12 -13.58 4.06 0.91
C PRO A 12 -13.89 2.57 0.65
N THR A 13 -13.03 1.85 -0.08
CA THR A 13 -13.17 0.41 -0.36
C THR A 13 -11.95 -0.38 0.16
N PRO A 14 -12.04 -1.72 0.32
CA PRO A 14 -10.91 -2.51 0.78
C PRO A 14 -9.76 -2.48 -0.24
N LEU A 15 -8.54 -2.22 0.22
CA LEU A 15 -7.34 -2.25 -0.62
C LEU A 15 -7.06 -3.65 -1.14
N HIS A 16 -6.54 -3.73 -2.37
CA HIS A 16 -6.05 -4.98 -2.95
C HIS A 16 -4.92 -5.58 -2.08
N PRO A 17 -4.81 -6.92 -1.91
CA PRO A 17 -3.78 -7.53 -1.07
C PRO A 17 -2.35 -7.08 -1.39
N GLN A 18 -2.00 -6.91 -2.68
CA GLN A 18 -0.68 -6.43 -3.08
C GLN A 18 -0.38 -5.00 -2.59
N VAL A 19 -1.41 -4.16 -2.49
CA VAL A 19 -1.26 -2.79 -1.96
C VAL A 19 -1.07 -2.84 -0.44
N GLN A 20 -1.79 -3.70 0.26
CA GLN A 20 -1.60 -3.91 1.71
C GLN A 20 -0.17 -4.39 2.01
N GLU A 21 0.33 -5.34 1.21
CA GLU A 21 1.71 -5.81 1.32
C GLU A 21 2.71 -4.67 1.08
N ALA A 22 2.54 -3.89 0.00
CA ALA A 22 3.40 -2.75 -0.29
C ALA A 22 3.42 -1.73 0.86
N LEU A 23 2.27 -1.43 1.45
CA LEU A 23 2.16 -0.49 2.58
C LEU A 23 2.77 -1.01 3.88
N SER A 24 2.97 -2.33 4.02
CA SER A 24 3.65 -2.92 5.18
C SER A 24 5.18 -2.81 5.11
N ARG A 25 5.73 -2.42 3.96
CA ARG A 25 7.19 -2.29 3.77
C ARG A 25 7.72 -1.01 4.43
N PRO A 26 9.01 -0.97 4.82
CA PRO A 26 9.64 0.25 5.31
C PRO A 26 9.51 1.41 4.31
N ILE A 27 9.24 2.61 4.84
CA ILE A 27 9.11 3.82 4.02
C ILE A 27 10.49 4.37 3.70
N LEU A 28 10.76 4.61 2.41
CA LEU A 28 11.95 5.33 1.97
C LEU A 28 11.79 6.82 2.21
N HIS A 29 12.83 7.46 2.76
CA HIS A 29 12.82 8.91 2.93
C HIS A 29 12.96 9.61 1.57
N HIS A 30 12.08 10.57 1.28
CA HIS A 30 11.97 11.23 -0.03
C HIS A 30 13.25 11.94 -0.52
N ARG A 31 14.25 12.16 0.34
CA ARG A 31 15.53 12.80 -0.04
C ARG A 31 16.71 11.83 -0.21
N THR A 32 16.50 10.52 -0.14
CA THR A 32 17.59 9.54 -0.37
C THR A 32 17.80 9.27 -1.85
N GLU A 33 19.00 8.80 -2.21
CA GLU A 33 19.33 8.38 -3.57
C GLU A 33 18.48 7.17 -4.01
N GLU A 34 18.22 6.24 -3.10
CA GLU A 34 17.35 5.09 -3.30
C GLU A 34 15.94 5.50 -3.75
N PHE A 35 15.34 6.49 -3.07
CA PHE A 35 14.03 7.02 -3.46
C PHE A 35 14.09 7.67 -4.85
N ARG A 36 15.14 8.47 -5.12
CA ARG A 36 15.33 9.10 -6.44
C ARG A 36 15.47 8.07 -7.57
N ALA A 37 16.11 6.93 -7.30
CA ALA A 37 16.31 5.88 -8.29
C ALA A 37 15.01 5.23 -8.78
N LEU A 38 13.93 5.29 -7.99
CA LEU A 38 12.62 4.75 -8.37
C LEU A 38 11.88 5.56 -9.44
N PHE A 39 12.28 6.82 -9.66
CA PHE A 39 11.60 7.77 -10.56
C PHE A 39 12.51 8.30 -11.68
N LYS A 40 13.63 7.63 -11.94
CA LYS A 40 14.52 7.90 -13.08
C LYS A 40 14.13 7.10 -14.31
#